data_AF-A0A943S5K2-F1
#
_entry.id   AF-A0A943S5K2-F1
#
_cell.length_a   1.000
_cell.length_b   1.000
_cell.length_c   1.000
_cell.angle_alpha   90.00
_cell.angle_beta   90.00
_cell.angle_gamma   90.00
#
_symmetry.space_group_name_H-M   'P 1'
#
loop_
_entity.id
_entity.type
_entity.pdbx_description
1 polymer ?
#
loop_
_entity_poly.entity_id
_entity_poly.type
_entity_poly.pdbx_seq_one_letter_code
_entity_poly.pdbx_strand_id
1 'polypeptide(L)'
;MGFIALKCPSCGADISLDESRDFGFCQYCGTKVMRDIQVIEHRGSVEISHNGEIENLLMRARALSDQGRTREAGVYYEKVLDLDAQNAEAKMGLRLAESIITNPNVTIERLNSFCAKDVGANIVLDGNKIRKIDNGERVKLTLPVGEHTIMFYFTGYGKNKPVKFRIDGFYTNVSITFKTKLMCKVDVSVDVNNT
;
A
#
# COMPACT_ATOMS: atom_id res chain seq x y z
N MET A 1 -34.42 27.44 20.93
CA MET A 1 -33.93 27.95 22.23
C MET A 1 -34.86 27.37 23.28
N GLY A 2 -34.41 26.35 23.99
CA GLY A 2 -35.21 25.67 25.01
C GLY A 2 -35.08 26.40 26.35
N PHE A 3 -36.15 26.38 27.13
CA PHE A 3 -36.16 26.90 28.50
C PHE A 3 -36.47 25.74 29.45
N ILE A 4 -35.66 25.61 30.50
CA ILE A 4 -35.88 24.62 31.55
C ILE A 4 -36.65 25.30 32.67
N ALA A 5 -37.80 24.73 33.01
CA ALA A 5 -38.58 25.11 34.17
C ALA A 5 -37.97 24.50 35.44
N LEU A 6 -37.68 25.35 36.42
CA LEU A 6 -37.12 24.96 37.71
C LEU A 6 -37.71 25.81 38.83
N LYS A 7 -37.71 25.28 40.06
CA LYS A 7 -38.21 25.98 41.24
C LYS A 7 -37.08 26.76 41.91
N CYS A 8 -37.34 28.02 42.25
CA CYS A 8 -36.39 28.80 43.02
C CYS A 8 -36.28 28.23 44.45
N PRO A 9 -35.08 27.86 44.93
CA PRO A 9 -34.92 27.27 46.27
C PRO A 9 -35.19 28.27 47.41
N SER A 10 -35.14 29.58 47.12
CA SER A 10 -35.30 30.61 48.15
C SER A 10 -36.74 31.09 48.34
N CYS A 11 -37.58 31.01 47.31
CA CYS A 11 -38.95 31.53 47.37
C CYS A 11 -40.01 30.56 46.83
N GLY A 12 -39.61 29.41 46.28
CA GLY A 12 -40.50 28.39 45.75
C GLY A 12 -41.18 28.74 44.42
N ALA A 13 -40.87 29.90 43.82
CA ALA A 13 -41.47 30.33 42.57
C ALA A 13 -40.97 29.50 41.38
N ASP A 14 -41.86 29.25 40.42
CA ASP A 14 -41.53 28.68 39.11
C ASP A 14 -40.73 29.70 38.30
N ILE A 15 -39.52 29.33 37.90
CA ILE A 15 -38.65 30.14 37.06
C ILE A 15 -38.23 29.33 35.83
N SER A 16 -38.06 30.03 34.72
CA SER A 16 -37.59 29.45 33.46
C SER A 16 -36.19 29.97 33.18
N LEU A 17 -35.21 29.07 33.06
CA LEU A 17 -33.84 29.43 32.67
C LEU A 17 -33.53 28.89 31.28
N ASP A 18 -32.84 29.70 30.48
CA ASP A 18 -32.36 29.29 29.16
C ASP A 18 -31.42 28.09 29.28
N GLU A 19 -31.54 27.11 28.38
CA GLU A 19 -30.66 25.95 28.32
C GLU A 19 -29.18 26.33 28.15
N SER A 20 -28.88 27.46 27.51
CA SER A 20 -27.50 27.89 27.21
C SER A 20 -26.77 28.58 28.37
N ARG A 21 -27.41 28.76 29.54
CA ARG A 21 -26.84 29.52 30.67
C ARG A 21 -26.76 28.65 31.92
N ASP A 22 -25.60 28.63 32.55
CA ASP A 22 -25.33 27.82 33.76
C ASP A 22 -25.95 28.42 35.03
N PHE A 23 -26.31 29.70 34.99
CA PHE A 23 -26.97 30.40 36.09
C PHE A 23 -27.97 31.45 35.58
N GLY A 24 -28.93 31.80 36.45
CA GLY A 24 -29.82 32.93 36.25
C GLY A 24 -30.31 33.51 37.56
N PHE A 25 -31.16 34.53 37.47
CA PHE A 25 -31.71 35.20 38.65
C PHE A 25 -33.22 34.98 38.70
N CYS A 26 -33.74 34.67 39.87
CA CYS A 26 -35.18 34.58 40.08
C CYS A 26 -35.81 35.97 39.90
N GLN A 27 -36.75 36.08 38.96
CA GLN A 27 -37.47 37.33 38.69
C GLN A 27 -38.34 37.82 39.85
N TYR A 28 -38.64 36.95 40.82
CA TYR A 28 -39.53 37.27 41.95
C TYR A 28 -38.79 37.72 43.21
N CYS A 29 -37.64 37.14 43.53
CA CYS A 29 -36.89 37.46 44.75
C CYS A 29 -35.43 37.89 44.52
N GLY A 30 -34.97 37.89 43.27
CA GLY A 30 -33.60 38.27 42.90
C GLY A 30 -32.54 37.22 43.25
N THR A 31 -32.90 36.09 43.87
CA THR A 31 -31.95 35.04 44.23
C THR A 31 -31.29 34.45 42.99
N LYS A 32 -29.96 34.36 43.00
CA LYS A 32 -29.18 33.68 41.96
C LYS A 32 -29.40 32.16 42.07
N VAL A 33 -29.86 31.55 40.98
CA VAL A 33 -30.10 30.11 40.86
C VAL A 33 -29.09 29.54 39.87
N MET A 34 -28.34 28.52 40.28
CA MET A 34 -27.36 27.81 39.45
C MET A 34 -27.89 26.42 39.11
N ARG A 35 -27.58 25.92 37.92
CA ARG A 35 -27.78 24.51 37.60
C ARG A 35 -26.64 23.68 38.18
N ASP A 36 -26.97 22.60 38.87
CA ASP A 36 -26.01 21.55 39.18
C ASP A 36 -25.72 20.75 37.90
N ILE A 37 -24.68 21.15 37.18
CA ILE A 37 -24.11 20.35 36.09
C ILE A 37 -23.38 19.19 36.74
N GLN A 38 -24.03 18.02 36.78
CA GLN A 38 -23.35 16.79 37.17
C GLN A 38 -22.42 16.37 36.03
N VAL A 39 -21.12 16.63 36.19
CA VAL A 39 -20.08 16.07 35.33
C VAL A 39 -19.93 14.60 35.71
N ILE A 40 -20.54 13.70 34.92
CA ILE A 40 -20.37 12.27 35.08
C ILE A 40 -18.99 11.91 34.51
N GLU A 41 -17.97 11.85 35.35
CA GLU A 41 -16.67 11.28 34.97
C GLU A 41 -16.84 9.78 34.76
N HIS A 42 -16.89 9.34 33.50
CA HIS A 42 -16.78 7.92 33.17
C HIS A 42 -15.33 7.46 33.41
N ARG A 43 -15.02 7.03 34.64
CA ARG A 43 -13.79 6.31 34.95
C ARG A 43 -14.03 4.81 34.78
N GLY A 44 -13.66 4.29 33.61
CA GLY A 44 -13.68 2.86 33.33
C GLY A 44 -12.60 2.48 32.32
N SER A 45 -12.01 1.31 32.47
CA SER A 45 -11.16 0.70 31.45
C SER A 45 -12.07 0.23 30.31
N VAL A 46 -12.02 0.89 29.15
CA VAL A 46 -12.74 0.44 27.96
C VAL A 46 -11.84 -0.53 27.22
N GLU A 47 -12.12 -1.83 27.32
CA GLU A 47 -11.53 -2.82 26.43
C GLU A 47 -12.21 -2.69 25.06
N ILE A 48 -11.52 -2.06 24.11
CA ILE A 48 -11.99 -1.96 22.72
C ILE A 48 -11.70 -3.31 22.05
N SER A 49 -12.75 -4.11 21.84
CA SER A 49 -12.64 -5.36 21.05
C SER A 49 -12.59 -5.02 19.56
N HIS A 50 -11.45 -5.28 18.92
CA HIS A 50 -11.26 -5.06 17.48
C HIS A 50 -11.80 -6.21 16.62
N ASN A 51 -12.45 -7.22 17.22
CA ASN A 51 -12.88 -8.43 16.51
C ASN A 51 -13.82 -8.13 15.32
N GLY A 52 -14.77 -7.22 15.50
CA GLY A 52 -15.68 -6.82 14.42
C GLY A 52 -14.99 -6.06 13.29
N GLU A 53 -13.94 -5.27 13.60
CA GLU A 53 -13.15 -4.59 12.59
C GLU A 53 -12.29 -5.58 11.80
N ILE A 54 -11.62 -6.51 12.50
CA ILE A 54 -10.84 -7.59 11.91
C ILE A 54 -11.69 -8.42 10.94
N GLU A 55 -12.90 -8.83 11.34
CA GLU A 55 -13.79 -9.63 10.49
C GLU A 55 -14.20 -8.87 9.22
N ASN A 56 -14.54 -7.58 9.34
CA ASN A 56 -14.90 -6.74 8.19
C ASN A 56 -13.72 -6.55 7.23
N LEU A 57 -12.51 -6.36 7.74
CA LEU A 57 -11.30 -6.23 6.93
C LEU A 57 -10.98 -7.54 6.19
N LEU A 58 -11.06 -8.69 6.87
CA LEU A 58 -10.88 -10.01 6.26
C LEU A 58 -11.91 -10.28 5.17
N MET A 59 -13.19 -9.93 5.40
CA MET A 59 -14.24 -10.08 4.40
C MET A 59 -13.93 -9.30 3.11
N ARG A 60 -13.43 -8.06 3.24
CA ARG A 60 -13.00 -7.25 2.09
C ARG A 60 -11.79 -7.85 1.40
N ALA A 61 -10.80 -8.32 2.16
CA ALA A 61 -9.60 -8.95 1.61
C ALA A 61 -9.92 -10.21 0.79
N ARG A 62 -10.81 -11.07 1.29
CA ARG A 62 -11.30 -12.26 0.56
C ARG A 62 -12.00 -11.88 -0.74
N ALA A 63 -12.97 -10.95 -0.67
CA ALA A 63 -13.72 -10.53 -1.85
C ALA A 63 -12.82 -9.94 -2.94
N LEU A 64 -11.78 -9.19 -2.58
CA LEU A 64 -10.80 -8.67 -3.53
C LEU A 64 -9.89 -9.75 -4.10
N SER A 65 -9.50 -10.73 -3.28
CA SER A 65 -8.74 -11.90 -3.73
C SER A 65 -9.54 -12.72 -4.75
N ASP A 66 -10.83 -12.96 -4.50
CA ASP A 66 -11.73 -13.66 -5.42
C ASP A 66 -11.91 -12.92 -6.75
N GLN A 67 -11.82 -11.59 -6.73
CA GLN A 67 -11.82 -10.74 -7.93
C GLN A 67 -10.46 -10.68 -8.64
N GLY A 68 -9.43 -11.38 -8.14
CA GLY A 68 -8.06 -11.32 -8.66
C GLY A 68 -7.33 -10.00 -8.36
N ARG A 69 -7.91 -9.12 -7.54
CA ARG A 69 -7.35 -7.81 -7.13
C ARG A 69 -6.40 -7.99 -5.95
N THR A 70 -5.37 -8.82 -6.17
CA THR A 70 -4.48 -9.33 -5.13
C THR A 70 -3.72 -8.24 -4.38
N ARG A 71 -3.28 -7.18 -5.06
CA ARG A 71 -2.62 -6.03 -4.41
C ARG A 71 -3.54 -5.33 -3.42
N GLU A 72 -4.78 -5.10 -3.82
CA GLU A 72 -5.75 -4.43 -2.95
C GLU A 72 -6.14 -5.33 -1.79
N ALA A 73 -6.26 -6.64 -2.03
CA ALA A 73 -6.44 -7.62 -0.95
C ALA A 73 -5.29 -7.59 0.06
N GLY A 74 -4.04 -7.50 -0.40
CA GLY A 74 -2.85 -7.35 0.45
C GLY A 74 -2.95 -6.18 1.44
N VAL A 75 -3.40 -5.01 0.98
CA VAL A 75 -3.59 -3.83 1.84
C VAL A 75 -4.60 -4.09 2.97
N TYR A 76 -5.67 -4.85 2.71
CA TYR A 76 -6.62 -5.21 3.77
C TYR A 76 -6.05 -6.24 4.74
N TYR A 77 -5.23 -7.18 4.27
CA TYR A 77 -4.53 -8.11 5.16
C TYR A 77 -3.51 -7.41 6.05
N GLU A 78 -2.76 -6.43 5.56
CA GLU A 78 -1.85 -5.60 6.38
C GLU A 78 -2.61 -4.89 7.50
N LYS A 79 -3.77 -4.27 7.19
CA LYS A 79 -4.62 -3.62 8.21
C LYS A 79 -5.10 -4.59 9.29
N VAL A 80 -5.35 -5.85 8.95
CA VAL A 80 -5.67 -6.87 9.95
C VAL A 80 -4.46 -7.17 10.81
N LEU A 81 -3.25 -7.24 10.24
CA LEU A 81 -2.02 -7.49 10.99
C LEU A 81 -1.61 -6.31 11.90
N ASP A 82 -2.00 -5.08 11.55
CA ASP A 82 -1.86 -3.91 12.43
C ASP A 82 -2.72 -4.03 13.70
N LEU A 83 -3.87 -4.71 13.62
CA LEU A 83 -4.79 -4.94 14.75
C LEU A 83 -4.49 -6.25 15.49
N ASP A 84 -4.16 -7.31 14.75
CA ASP A 84 -3.82 -8.63 15.25
C ASP A 84 -2.67 -9.21 14.41
N ALA A 85 -1.44 -8.96 14.89
CA ALA A 85 -0.22 -9.45 14.25
C ALA A 85 -0.08 -10.98 14.24
N GLN A 86 -0.94 -11.73 14.95
CA GLN A 86 -0.93 -13.19 14.94
C GLN A 86 -2.02 -13.80 14.06
N ASN A 87 -2.85 -12.99 13.41
CA ASN A 87 -3.92 -13.47 12.55
C ASN A 87 -3.39 -14.35 11.42
N ALA A 88 -3.67 -15.66 11.50
CA ALA A 88 -3.11 -16.66 10.59
C ALA A 88 -3.63 -16.47 9.15
N GLU A 89 -4.89 -16.08 9.02
CA GLU A 89 -5.51 -15.85 7.72
C GLU A 89 -4.90 -14.64 7.02
N ALA A 90 -4.73 -13.53 7.73
CA ALA A 90 -4.11 -12.34 7.15
C ALA A 90 -2.65 -12.59 6.74
N LYS A 91 -1.88 -13.33 7.55
CA LYS A 91 -0.51 -13.75 7.16
C LYS A 91 -0.50 -14.57 5.88
N MET A 92 -1.38 -15.57 5.80
CA MET A 92 -1.44 -16.44 4.63
C MET A 92 -1.94 -15.69 3.39
N GLY A 93 -2.99 -14.89 3.54
CA GLY A 93 -3.58 -14.08 2.49
C GLY A 93 -2.59 -13.05 1.93
N LEU A 94 -1.86 -12.35 2.81
CA LEU A 94 -0.81 -11.41 2.40
C LEU A 94 0.30 -12.13 1.63
N ARG A 95 0.79 -13.27 2.14
CA ARG A 95 1.82 -14.06 1.47
C ARG A 95 1.38 -14.52 0.07
N LEU A 96 0.12 -14.91 -0.09
CA LEU A 96 -0.43 -15.28 -1.40
C LEU A 96 -0.52 -14.06 -2.32
N ALA A 97 -0.99 -12.92 -1.81
CA ALA A 97 -1.04 -11.67 -2.57
C ALA A 97 0.34 -11.23 -3.06
N GLU A 98 1.37 -11.33 -2.22
CA GLU A 98 2.77 -11.00 -2.51
C GLU A 98 3.48 -12.04 -3.40
N SER A 99 2.88 -13.21 -3.62
CA SER A 99 3.43 -14.18 -4.57
C SER A 99 3.13 -13.84 -6.03
N ILE A 100 2.18 -12.92 -6.27
CA ILE A 100 1.67 -12.62 -7.61
C ILE A 100 2.29 -11.31 -8.10
N ILE A 101 3.19 -11.41 -9.09
CA ILE A 101 3.78 -10.26 -9.75
C ILE A 101 2.74 -9.61 -10.67
N THR A 102 2.30 -8.42 -10.29
CA THR A 102 1.29 -7.65 -11.05
C THR A 102 1.86 -6.38 -11.69
N ASN A 103 3.01 -5.90 -11.24
CA ASN A 103 3.70 -4.73 -11.77
C ASN A 103 4.98 -5.13 -12.51
N PRO A 104 5.43 -4.32 -13.49
CA PRO A 104 6.73 -4.54 -14.12
C PRO A 104 7.84 -4.56 -13.07
N ASN A 105 8.49 -5.71 -12.95
CA ASN A 105 9.53 -6.00 -11.97
C ASN A 105 10.92 -6.15 -12.62
N VAL A 106 11.00 -6.04 -13.94
CA VAL A 106 12.27 -6.03 -14.67
C VAL A 106 12.36 -4.78 -15.52
N THR A 107 13.43 -4.01 -15.32
CA THR A 107 13.78 -2.86 -16.16
C THR A 107 15.03 -3.21 -16.94
N ILE A 108 14.98 -3.03 -18.26
CA ILE A 108 16.11 -3.23 -19.17
C ILE A 108 16.48 -1.88 -19.76
N GLU A 109 17.73 -1.47 -19.62
CA GLU A 109 18.25 -0.24 -20.22
C GLU A 109 19.44 -0.55 -21.11
N ARG A 110 19.40 -0.01 -22.33
CA ARG A 110 20.57 0.02 -23.19
C ARG A 110 21.37 1.29 -22.92
N LEU A 111 22.55 1.13 -22.33
CA LEU A 111 23.47 2.24 -22.13
C LEU A 111 24.14 2.64 -23.45
N ASN A 112 24.53 3.91 -23.51
CA ASN A 112 25.12 4.50 -24.69
C ASN A 112 26.37 3.70 -25.12
N SER A 113 26.34 3.22 -26.36
CA SER A 113 27.28 2.22 -26.86
C SER A 113 28.24 2.82 -27.88
N PHE A 114 29.49 2.35 -27.90
CA PHE A 114 30.51 2.90 -28.81
C PHE A 114 30.24 2.53 -30.28
N CYS A 115 29.68 1.35 -30.53
CA CYS A 115 29.31 0.88 -31.86
C CYS A 115 27.84 0.42 -31.91
N ALA A 116 27.35 0.11 -33.12
CA ALA A 116 25.97 -0.30 -33.37
C ALA A 116 24.91 0.71 -32.86
N LYS A 117 25.25 2.01 -32.82
CA LYS A 117 24.39 3.07 -32.26
C LYS A 117 23.04 3.15 -32.95
N ASP A 118 23.02 3.01 -34.27
CA ASP A 118 21.83 3.08 -35.12
C ASP A 118 21.18 1.71 -35.36
N VAL A 119 21.64 0.67 -34.66
CA VAL A 119 21.13 -0.70 -34.78
C VAL A 119 20.47 -1.12 -33.47
N GLY A 120 19.19 -1.48 -33.53
CA GLY A 120 18.48 -2.03 -32.38
C GLY A 120 19.02 -3.41 -31.95
N ALA A 121 19.19 -3.60 -30.63
CA ALA A 121 19.57 -4.89 -30.06
C ALA A 121 18.32 -5.75 -29.86
N ASN A 122 18.39 -7.05 -30.15
CA ASN A 122 17.29 -7.98 -29.88
C ASN A 122 17.38 -8.48 -28.44
N ILE A 123 16.29 -8.35 -27.69
CA ILE A 123 16.12 -8.93 -26.36
C ILE A 123 15.57 -10.34 -26.53
N VAL A 124 16.26 -11.32 -25.94
CA VAL A 124 15.80 -12.71 -25.84
C VAL A 124 15.70 -13.06 -24.37
N LEU A 125 14.50 -13.46 -23.94
CA LEU A 125 14.21 -13.83 -22.58
C LEU A 125 13.68 -15.27 -22.57
N ASP A 126 14.30 -16.14 -21.79
CA ASP A 126 13.96 -17.57 -21.68
C ASP A 126 13.88 -18.27 -23.05
N GLY A 127 14.79 -17.89 -23.94
CA GLY A 127 14.86 -18.41 -25.32
C GLY A 127 13.91 -17.74 -26.30
N ASN A 128 12.94 -16.93 -25.84
CA ASN A 128 11.97 -16.25 -26.67
C ASN A 128 12.42 -14.83 -27.01
N LYS A 129 12.38 -14.48 -28.30
CA LYS A 129 12.65 -13.11 -28.74
C LYS A 129 11.47 -12.23 -28.34
N ILE A 130 11.72 -11.20 -27.53
CA ILE A 130 10.69 -10.29 -27.04
C ILE A 130 10.52 -9.12 -28.01
N ARG A 131 11.57 -8.31 -28.18
CA ARG A 131 11.56 -7.11 -29.04
C ARG A 131 12.96 -6.62 -29.33
N LYS A 132 13.07 -5.60 -30.17
CA LYS A 132 14.28 -4.78 -30.29
C LYS A 132 14.29 -3.66 -29.25
N ILE A 133 15.48 -3.21 -28.88
CA ILE A 133 15.71 -2.06 -27.99
C ILE A 133 16.76 -1.14 -28.61
N ASP A 134 16.40 0.13 -28.72
CA ASP A 134 17.24 1.15 -29.34
C ASP A 134 18.23 1.76 -28.33
N ASN A 135 19.22 2.47 -28.85
CA ASN A 135 20.29 3.03 -28.03
C ASN A 135 19.74 4.10 -27.05
N GLY A 136 20.00 3.94 -25.76
CA GLY A 136 19.45 4.81 -24.70
C GLY A 136 18.01 4.48 -24.29
N GLU A 137 17.37 3.49 -24.91
CA GLU A 137 16.00 3.12 -24.57
C GLU A 137 15.92 2.31 -23.26
N ARG A 138 14.81 2.49 -22.54
CA ARG A 138 14.42 1.71 -21.36
C ARG A 138 13.13 0.93 -21.61
N VAL A 139 13.14 -0.34 -21.22
CA VAL A 139 12.01 -1.26 -21.36
C VAL A 139 11.64 -1.81 -20.00
N LYS A 140 10.35 -1.82 -19.69
CA LYS A 140 9.82 -2.44 -18.47
C LYS A 140 9.07 -3.71 -18.85
N LEU A 141 9.36 -4.80 -18.15
CA LEU A 141 8.75 -6.11 -18.35
C LEU A 141 8.23 -6.64 -17.01
N THR A 142 7.15 -7.42 -17.09
CA THR A 142 6.60 -8.17 -15.96
C THR A 142 6.91 -9.64 -16.16
N LEU A 143 7.65 -10.23 -15.23
CA LEU A 143 8.01 -11.65 -15.26
C LEU A 143 7.51 -12.35 -14.00
N PRO A 144 7.10 -13.63 -14.12
CA PRO A 144 6.67 -14.42 -12.96
C PRO A 144 7.82 -14.67 -11.99
N VAL A 145 7.49 -15.18 -10.80
CA VAL A 145 8.49 -15.67 -9.84
C VAL A 145 9.19 -16.89 -10.42
N GLY A 146 10.52 -16.94 -10.34
CA GLY A 146 11.29 -18.03 -10.89
C GLY A 146 12.69 -17.64 -11.34
N GLU A 147 13.37 -18.62 -11.96
CA GLU A 147 14.65 -18.39 -12.63
C GLU A 147 14.42 -18.01 -14.08
N HIS A 148 15.12 -16.96 -14.50
CA HIS A 148 15.04 -16.42 -15.85
C HIS A 148 16.43 -16.28 -16.45
N THR A 149 16.47 -16.31 -17.77
CA THR A 149 17.68 -16.13 -18.56
C THR A 149 17.48 -15.04 -19.59
N ILE A 150 18.47 -14.16 -19.72
CA ILE A 150 18.44 -13.07 -20.69
C ILE A 150 19.67 -13.08 -21.59
N MET A 151 19.42 -12.78 -22.86
CA MET A 151 20.42 -12.58 -23.89
C MET A 151 20.10 -11.36 -24.74
N PHE A 152 21.16 -10.74 -25.25
CA PHE A 152 21.12 -9.61 -26.15
C PHE A 152 22.01 -9.91 -27.35
N TYR A 153 21.53 -9.57 -28.54
CA TYR A 153 22.34 -9.64 -29.76
C TYR A 153 21.92 -8.63 -30.80
N PHE A 154 22.88 -8.18 -31.60
CA PHE A 154 22.64 -7.31 -32.74
C PHE A 154 22.63 -8.15 -34.02
N THR A 155 21.75 -7.82 -34.97
CA THR A 155 21.76 -8.50 -36.28
C THR A 155 23.10 -8.22 -36.97
N GLY A 156 23.82 -9.27 -37.38
CA GLY A 156 25.16 -9.16 -37.97
C GLY A 156 26.31 -9.10 -36.96
N TYR A 157 26.03 -9.11 -35.66
CA TYR A 157 27.05 -9.19 -34.60
C TYR A 157 26.80 -10.40 -33.68
N GLY A 158 27.78 -10.72 -32.85
CA GLY A 158 27.70 -11.83 -31.89
C GLY A 158 26.66 -11.61 -30.77
N LYS A 159 26.25 -12.71 -30.14
CA LYS A 159 25.38 -12.70 -28.94
C LYS A 159 26.23 -12.67 -27.66
N ASN A 160 25.72 -12.13 -26.56
CA ASN A 160 26.32 -12.39 -25.25
C ASN A 160 26.08 -13.84 -24.80
N LYS A 161 26.81 -14.27 -23.76
CA LYS A 161 26.45 -15.47 -23.01
C LYS A 161 25.14 -15.23 -22.26
N PRO A 162 24.25 -16.23 -22.15
CA PRO A 162 23.04 -16.13 -21.33
C PRO A 162 23.39 -15.71 -19.90
N VAL A 163 22.74 -14.66 -19.41
CA VAL A 163 22.85 -14.21 -18.02
C VAL A 163 21.62 -14.70 -17.28
N LYS A 164 21.83 -15.36 -16.13
CA LYS A 164 20.75 -15.86 -15.28
C LYS A 164 20.43 -14.85 -14.19
N PHE A 165 19.16 -14.73 -13.85
CA PHE A 165 18.70 -13.97 -12.69
C PHE A 165 17.45 -14.64 -12.12
N ARG A 166 17.12 -14.31 -10.87
CA ARG A 166 16.00 -14.92 -10.15
C ARG A 166 15.08 -13.83 -9.61
N ILE A 167 13.79 -14.08 -9.70
CA ILE A 167 12.73 -13.27 -9.09
C ILE A 167 12.17 -14.12 -7.94
N ASP A 168 12.33 -13.65 -6.70
CA ASP A 168 11.92 -14.40 -5.51
C ASP A 168 10.49 -14.06 -5.05
N GLY A 169 9.99 -12.86 -5.37
CA GLY A 169 8.64 -12.44 -5.00
C GLY A 169 8.32 -11.03 -5.48
N PHE A 170 7.21 -10.48 -4.98
CA PHE A 170 6.69 -9.17 -5.37
C PHE A 170 7.68 -8.01 -5.21
N TYR A 171 8.50 -8.04 -4.17
CA TYR A 171 9.48 -7.00 -3.84
C TYR A 171 10.76 -7.08 -4.66
N THR A 172 10.96 -8.17 -5.43
CA THR A 172 12.15 -8.34 -6.25
C THR A 172 12.06 -7.51 -7.52
N ASN A 173 12.89 -6.47 -7.59
CA ASN A 173 13.08 -5.63 -8.77
C ASN A 173 14.44 -5.91 -9.41
N VAL A 174 14.44 -6.21 -10.70
CA VAL A 174 15.67 -6.50 -11.45
C VAL A 174 15.95 -5.36 -12.42
N SER A 175 17.12 -4.74 -12.28
CA SER A 175 17.63 -3.76 -13.22
C SER A 175 18.70 -4.42 -14.08
N ILE A 176 18.50 -4.42 -15.38
CA ILE A 176 19.41 -5.01 -16.36
C ILE A 176 19.91 -3.88 -17.24
N THR A 177 21.21 -3.63 -17.20
CA THR A 177 21.83 -2.65 -18.10
C THR A 177 22.78 -3.37 -19.03
N PHE A 178 22.87 -2.92 -20.28
CA PHE A 178 23.86 -3.47 -21.20
C PHE A 178 24.42 -2.42 -22.14
N LYS A 179 25.66 -2.66 -22.59
CA LYS A 179 26.39 -1.82 -23.55
C LYS A 179 27.26 -2.66 -24.46
N THR A 180 27.72 -2.08 -25.57
CA THR A 180 28.78 -2.70 -26.37
C THR A 180 30.15 -2.20 -25.95
N LYS A 181 31.09 -3.12 -25.71
CA LYS A 181 32.53 -2.84 -25.52
C LYS A 181 33.26 -2.90 -26.88
N LEU A 182 34.60 -2.77 -26.83
CA LEU A 182 35.49 -2.92 -27.99
C LEU A 182 35.15 -4.18 -28.81
N MET A 183 35.27 -4.11 -30.13
CA MET A 183 34.84 -5.15 -31.09
C MET A 183 33.34 -5.49 -31.06
N CYS A 184 32.49 -4.57 -30.57
CA CYS A 184 31.03 -4.74 -30.51
C CYS A 184 30.56 -5.96 -29.70
N LYS A 185 31.37 -6.38 -28.73
CA LYS A 185 30.97 -7.40 -27.76
C LYS A 185 29.96 -6.81 -26.79
N VAL A 186 28.88 -7.55 -26.55
CA VAL A 186 27.82 -7.13 -25.63
C VAL A 186 28.22 -7.44 -24.19
N ASP A 187 28.16 -6.44 -23.34
CA ASP A 187 28.46 -6.47 -21.92
C ASP A 187 27.19 -6.18 -21.14
N VAL A 188 26.84 -7.05 -20.20
CA VAL A 188 25.57 -7.01 -19.47
C VAL A 188 25.86 -6.97 -17.98
N SER A 189 25.18 -6.08 -17.27
CA SER A 189 25.16 -5.97 -15.82
C SER A 189 23.73 -6.20 -15.35
N VAL A 190 23.58 -7.01 -14.31
CA VAL A 190 22.28 -7.32 -13.69
C VAL A 190 22.38 -7.01 -12.22
N ASP A 191 21.50 -6.14 -11.76
CA ASP A 191 21.38 -5.72 -10.37
C ASP A 191 20.00 -6.16 -9.87
N VAL A 192 19.98 -7.06 -8.88
CA VAL A 192 18.75 -7.55 -8.24
C VAL A 192 18.58 -6.84 -6.91
N ASN A 193 17.48 -6.12 -6.76
CA ASN A 193 17.15 -5.38 -5.54
C ASN A 193 15.85 -5.94 -4.94
N ASN A 194 15.86 -6.22 -3.65
CA ASN A 194 14.66 -6.50 -2.88
C ASN A 194 14.33 -5.25 -2.07
N THR A 195 13.28 -4.53 -2.46
CA THR A 195 12.80 -3.30 -1.81
C THR A 195 11.51 -3.57 -1.07
#